data_AF-A0A258MV77-F1
#
_entry.id   AF-A0A258MV77-F1
#
_cell.length_a   1.000
_cell.length_b   1.000
_cell.length_c   1.000
_cell.angle_alpha   90.00
_cell.angle_beta   90.00
_cell.angle_gamma   90.00
#
_symmetry.space_group_name_H-M   'P 1'
#
loop_
_entity.id
_entity.type
_entity.pdbx_description
1 polymer ?
#
loop_
_entity_poly.entity_id
_entity_poly.type
_entity_poly.pdbx_seq_one_letter_code
_entity_poly.pdbx_strand_id
1 'polypeptide(L)'
;AGRKVYPGFIQLTAFVSMNMNRHVKAHMELYENLAAGELEKAEATKHFYDEYFAVLDLASEFYLETVKYVFQDYLLPKGELTYRGNPIDFKAIRRTALLTVEGERDDICSIGQTMAAQDICSGLRPHRKRHHMQAGVGHYGVFSGRKWAGQVYPLVRNHILASD
;
A
#
# COMPACT_ATOMS: atom_id res chain seq x y z
N ALA A 1 10.39 -2.65 -32.50
CA ALA A 1 10.21 -3.58 -31.37
C ALA A 1 9.91 -2.75 -30.12
N GLY A 2 8.85 -3.09 -29.36
CA GLY A 2 8.46 -2.36 -28.15
C GLY A 2 9.08 -2.93 -26.87
N ARG A 3 8.99 -2.20 -25.76
CA ARG A 3 9.39 -2.68 -24.42
C ARG A 3 8.48 -3.84 -23.99
N LYS A 4 9.05 -4.88 -23.39
CA LYS A 4 8.26 -5.94 -22.75
C LYS A 4 7.67 -5.43 -21.44
N VAL A 5 6.38 -5.64 -21.24
CA VAL A 5 5.65 -5.14 -20.07
C VAL A 5 4.70 -6.19 -19.53
N TYR A 6 4.40 -6.10 -18.23
CA TYR A 6 3.18 -6.60 -17.65
C TYR A 6 2.08 -5.55 -17.91
N PRO A 7 1.11 -5.84 -18.80
CA PRO A 7 0.14 -4.83 -19.23
C PRO A 7 -0.82 -4.42 -18.12
N GLY A 8 -1.08 -3.12 -17.99
CA GLY A 8 -1.97 -2.54 -16.98
C GLY A 8 -3.41 -3.05 -17.09
N PHE A 9 -3.91 -3.35 -18.30
CA PHE A 9 -5.25 -3.92 -18.45
C PHE A 9 -5.35 -5.35 -17.86
N ILE A 10 -4.26 -6.14 -17.90
CA ILE A 10 -4.21 -7.47 -17.26
C ILE A 10 -4.19 -7.28 -15.74
N GLN A 11 -3.40 -6.33 -15.24
CA GLN A 11 -3.37 -5.96 -13.83
C GLN A 11 -4.76 -5.54 -13.32
N LEU A 12 -5.43 -4.64 -14.03
CA LEU A 12 -6.77 -4.19 -13.69
C LEU A 12 -7.78 -5.34 -13.70
N THR A 13 -7.75 -6.18 -14.73
CA THR A 13 -8.64 -7.34 -14.84
C THR A 13 -8.45 -8.28 -13.65
N ALA A 14 -7.20 -8.55 -13.24
CA ALA A 14 -6.91 -9.37 -12.07
C ALA A 14 -7.48 -8.76 -10.79
N PHE A 15 -7.23 -7.46 -10.53
CA PHE A 15 -7.71 -6.79 -9.32
C PHE A 15 -9.24 -6.72 -9.23
N VAL A 16 -9.93 -6.39 -10.32
CA VAL A 16 -11.40 -6.37 -10.35
C VAL A 16 -11.96 -7.78 -10.12
N SER A 17 -11.32 -8.80 -10.70
CA SER A 17 -11.76 -10.20 -10.58
C SER A 17 -11.66 -10.73 -9.16
N MET A 18 -10.69 -10.28 -8.36
CA MET A 18 -10.55 -10.71 -6.96
C MET A 18 -11.77 -10.36 -6.10
N ASN A 19 -12.48 -9.27 -6.43
CA ASN A 19 -13.62 -8.76 -5.66
C ASN A 19 -14.81 -8.36 -6.56
N MET A 20 -15.09 -9.15 -7.60
CA MET A 20 -16.06 -8.80 -8.65
C MET A 20 -17.43 -8.40 -8.09
N ASN A 21 -17.98 -9.17 -7.15
CA ASN A 21 -19.29 -8.88 -6.54
C ASN A 21 -19.34 -7.49 -5.88
N ARG A 22 -18.25 -7.09 -5.21
CA ARG A 22 -18.15 -5.77 -4.57
C ARG A 22 -18.15 -4.66 -5.62
N HIS A 23 -17.44 -4.85 -6.73
CA HIS A 23 -17.38 -3.84 -7.78
C HIS A 23 -18.69 -3.70 -8.55
N VAL A 24 -19.36 -4.83 -8.84
CA VAL A 24 -20.70 -4.85 -9.43
C VAL A 24 -21.69 -4.10 -8.54
N LYS A 25 -21.70 -4.40 -7.24
CA LYS A 25 -22.58 -3.72 -6.28
C LYS A 25 -22.32 -2.21 -6.25
N ALA A 26 -21.05 -1.78 -6.20
CA ALA A 26 -20.71 -0.36 -6.18
C ALA A 26 -21.17 0.38 -7.46
N HIS A 27 -21.14 -0.28 -8.62
CA HIS A 27 -21.68 0.30 -9.86
C HIS A 27 -23.21 0.35 -9.88
N MET A 28 -23.90 -0.64 -9.30
CA MET A 28 -25.36 -0.57 -9.11
C MET A 28 -25.74 0.58 -8.18
N GLU A 29 -25.05 0.72 -7.04
CA GLU A 29 -25.26 1.83 -6.10
C GLU A 29 -24.95 3.18 -6.75
N LEU A 30 -23.94 3.28 -7.61
CA LEU A 30 -23.68 4.50 -8.39
C LEU A 30 -24.89 4.86 -9.26
N TYR A 31 -25.46 3.90 -9.99
CA TYR A 31 -26.65 4.13 -10.81
C TYR A 31 -27.85 4.59 -9.97
N GLU A 32 -28.11 3.92 -8.84
CA GLU A 32 -29.20 4.28 -7.93
C GLU A 32 -29.05 5.70 -7.37
N ASN A 33 -27.84 6.08 -6.96
CA ASN A 33 -27.57 7.45 -6.48
C ASN A 33 -27.80 8.50 -7.58
N LEU A 34 -27.39 8.22 -8.82
CA LEU A 34 -27.65 9.11 -9.95
C LEU A 34 -29.15 9.24 -10.23
N ALA A 35 -29.88 8.13 -10.23
CA ALA A 35 -31.33 8.12 -10.46
C ALA A 35 -32.10 8.88 -9.35
N ALA A 36 -31.62 8.81 -8.11
CA ALA A 36 -32.20 9.52 -6.97
C ALA A 36 -31.78 11.00 -6.88
N GLY A 37 -30.87 11.48 -7.74
CA GLY A 37 -30.33 12.85 -7.67
C GLY A 37 -29.29 13.07 -6.56
N GLU A 38 -28.77 12.00 -5.96
CA GLU A 38 -27.77 12.01 -4.88
C GLU A 38 -26.36 12.24 -5.45
N LEU A 39 -26.14 13.40 -6.07
CA LEU A 39 -24.95 13.69 -6.86
C LEU A 39 -23.65 13.62 -6.05
N GLU A 40 -23.65 14.04 -4.79
CA GLU A 40 -22.45 13.99 -3.93
C GLU A 40 -21.97 12.56 -3.68
N LYS A 41 -22.90 11.62 -3.44
CA LYS A 41 -22.58 10.20 -3.27
C LYS A 41 -22.10 9.58 -4.57
N ALA A 42 -22.76 9.91 -5.68
CA ALA A 42 -22.36 9.44 -7.00
C ALA A 42 -20.93 9.91 -7.35
N GLU A 43 -20.61 11.17 -7.06
CA GLU A 43 -19.30 11.75 -7.35
C GLU A 43 -18.19 11.09 -6.53
N ALA A 44 -18.43 10.79 -5.26
CA ALA A 44 -17.47 10.04 -4.44
C ALA A 44 -17.13 8.66 -5.04
N THR A 45 -18.13 7.94 -5.56
CA THR A 45 -17.91 6.63 -6.20
C THR A 45 -17.18 6.77 -7.53
N LYS A 46 -17.50 7.78 -8.34
CA LYS A 46 -16.77 8.06 -9.60
C LYS A 46 -15.30 8.35 -9.34
N HIS A 47 -15.00 9.28 -8.42
CA HIS A 47 -13.63 9.62 -8.06
C HIS A 47 -12.84 8.39 -7.59
N PHE A 48 -13.45 7.53 -6.77
CA PHE A 48 -12.81 6.28 -6.37
C PHE A 48 -12.45 5.41 -7.58
N TYR A 49 -13.35 5.26 -8.56
CA TYR A 49 -13.09 4.43 -9.74
C TYR A 49 -12.16 5.07 -10.77
N ASP A 50 -12.15 6.40 -10.89
CA ASP A 50 -11.17 7.12 -11.70
C ASP A 50 -9.75 6.84 -11.19
N GLU A 51 -9.54 6.87 -9.86
CA GLU A 51 -8.27 6.48 -9.25
C GLU A 51 -8.01 4.97 -9.35
N TYR A 52 -9.01 4.14 -9.08
CA TYR A 52 -8.86 2.68 -9.09
C TYR A 52 -8.52 2.13 -10.49
N PHE A 53 -8.99 2.79 -11.55
CA PHE A 53 -8.73 2.41 -12.95
C PHE A 53 -7.49 3.10 -13.53
N ALA A 54 -6.84 3.98 -12.78
CA ALA A 54 -5.58 4.61 -13.18
C ALA A 54 -4.40 3.62 -13.06
N VAL A 55 -4.29 2.71 -14.02
CA VAL A 55 -3.24 1.68 -14.09
C VAL A 55 -2.15 2.04 -15.10
N LEU A 56 -0.94 1.53 -14.89
CA LEU A 56 0.22 1.72 -15.75
C LEU A 56 0.84 0.37 -16.12
N ASP A 57 1.34 0.27 -17.36
CA ASP A 57 2.15 -0.87 -17.78
C ASP A 57 3.45 -0.93 -16.94
N LEU A 58 3.71 -2.08 -16.33
CA LEU A 58 4.94 -2.31 -15.58
C LEU A 58 5.99 -2.96 -16.47
N ALA A 59 7.24 -2.52 -16.38
CA ALA A 59 8.33 -3.17 -17.09
C ALA A 59 8.44 -4.66 -16.70
N SER A 60 8.67 -5.54 -17.69
CA SER A 60 8.69 -6.99 -17.44
C SER A 60 9.71 -7.42 -16.39
N GLU A 61 10.90 -6.82 -16.44
CA GLU A 61 11.99 -7.03 -15.51
C GLU A 61 11.60 -6.62 -14.08
N PHE A 62 11.00 -5.43 -13.93
CA PHE A 62 10.54 -4.93 -12.63
C PHE A 62 9.47 -5.86 -12.02
N TYR A 63 8.49 -6.29 -12.81
CA TYR A 63 7.44 -7.20 -12.34
C TYR A 63 8.01 -8.56 -11.93
N LEU A 64 8.81 -9.20 -12.80
CA LEU A 64 9.35 -10.53 -12.54
C LEU A 64 10.36 -10.54 -11.39
N GLU A 65 11.22 -9.53 -11.29
CA GLU A 65 12.15 -9.37 -10.16
C GLU A 65 11.39 -9.15 -8.85
N THR A 66 10.31 -8.36 -8.86
CA THR A 66 9.48 -8.16 -7.66
C THR A 66 8.84 -9.47 -7.21
N VAL A 67 8.22 -10.22 -8.13
CA VAL A 67 7.62 -11.54 -7.83
C VAL A 67 8.68 -12.48 -7.24
N LYS A 68 9.85 -12.57 -7.89
CA LYS A 68 10.91 -13.47 -7.44
C LYS A 68 11.53 -13.03 -6.10
N TYR A 69 12.05 -11.81 -6.03
CA TYR A 69 12.86 -11.36 -4.89
C TYR A 69 12.05 -11.02 -3.65
N VAL A 70 10.85 -10.46 -3.82
CA VAL A 70 10.01 -10.02 -2.70
C VAL A 70 9.07 -11.14 -2.26
N PHE A 71 8.31 -11.71 -3.19
CA PHE A 71 7.20 -12.62 -2.86
C PHE A 71 7.58 -14.11 -2.82
N GLN A 72 8.64 -14.56 -3.51
CA GLN A 72 9.05 -15.97 -3.51
C GLN A 72 10.30 -16.22 -2.66
N ASP A 73 11.37 -15.46 -2.90
CA ASP A 73 12.66 -15.70 -2.27
C ASP A 73 12.82 -14.95 -0.94
N TYR A 74 12.07 -13.87 -0.73
CA TYR A 74 12.12 -13.02 0.46
C TYR A 74 13.53 -12.49 0.77
N LEU A 75 14.24 -12.02 -0.27
CA LEU A 75 15.66 -11.66 -0.15
C LEU A 75 15.91 -10.51 0.84
N LEU A 76 14.96 -9.58 0.95
CA LEU A 76 15.07 -8.39 1.79
C LEU A 76 15.11 -8.74 3.30
N PRO A 77 14.09 -9.42 3.88
CA PRO A 77 14.13 -9.79 5.30
C PRO A 77 15.23 -10.80 5.65
N LYS A 78 15.71 -11.60 4.68
CA LYS A 78 16.84 -12.52 4.88
C LYS A 78 18.22 -11.84 4.87
N GLY A 79 18.31 -10.58 4.42
CA GLY A 79 19.58 -9.88 4.26
C GLY A 79 20.41 -10.38 3.08
N GLU A 80 19.77 -10.98 2.08
CA GLU A 80 20.41 -11.58 0.89
C GLU A 80 20.35 -10.65 -0.34
N LEU A 81 19.53 -9.59 -0.28
CA LEU A 81 19.39 -8.65 -1.39
C LEU A 81 20.64 -7.79 -1.57
N THR A 82 21.05 -7.59 -2.82
CA THR A 82 22.18 -6.73 -3.20
C THR A 82 21.73 -5.57 -4.09
N TYR A 83 22.43 -4.45 -4.03
CA TYR A 83 22.30 -3.33 -4.95
C TYR A 83 23.67 -3.01 -5.57
N ARG A 84 23.75 -3.08 -6.91
CA ARG A 84 25.01 -2.89 -7.66
C ARG A 84 26.16 -3.76 -7.11
N GLY A 85 25.86 -5.01 -6.79
CA GLY A 85 26.82 -5.97 -6.24
C GLY A 85 27.14 -5.82 -4.76
N ASN A 86 26.61 -4.81 -4.07
CA ASN A 86 26.83 -4.60 -2.64
C ASN A 86 25.64 -5.12 -1.83
N PRO A 87 25.84 -5.93 -0.77
CA PRO A 87 24.76 -6.33 0.13
C PRO A 87 24.05 -5.13 0.75
N ILE A 88 22.73 -5.21 0.87
CA ILE A 88 21.93 -4.20 1.57
C ILE A 88 21.93 -4.51 3.07
N ASP A 89 22.48 -3.60 3.88
CA ASP A 89 22.46 -3.71 5.34
C ASP A 89 21.52 -2.69 5.99
N PHE A 90 20.36 -3.17 6.46
CA PHE A 90 19.38 -2.34 7.19
C PHE A 90 19.90 -1.84 8.54
N LYS A 91 20.95 -2.45 9.12
CA LYS A 91 21.57 -1.98 10.37
C LYS A 91 22.36 -0.68 10.18
N ALA A 92 22.66 -0.31 8.94
CA ALA A 92 23.28 0.97 8.60
C ALA A 92 22.31 2.16 8.80
N ILE A 93 20.99 1.91 8.83
CA ILE A 93 19.98 2.96 9.06
C ILE A 93 20.03 3.37 10.53
N ARG A 94 20.53 4.59 10.79
CA ARG A 94 20.73 5.13 12.15
C ARG A 94 20.17 6.53 12.35
N ARG A 95 19.98 7.29 11.27
CA ARG A 95 19.77 8.75 11.30
C ARG A 95 18.39 9.19 10.79
N THR A 96 17.35 8.42 11.06
CA THR A 96 15.96 8.77 10.74
C THR A 96 15.02 8.21 11.81
N ALA A 97 13.76 8.62 11.78
CA ALA A 97 12.69 7.95 12.49
C ALA A 97 12.00 6.90 11.60
N LEU A 98 11.39 5.90 12.22
CA LEU A 98 10.68 4.81 11.55
C LEU A 98 9.29 4.65 12.15
N LEU A 99 8.27 5.01 11.38
CA LEU A 99 6.87 4.72 11.67
C LEU A 99 6.39 3.61 10.74
N THR A 100 5.85 2.53 11.32
CA THR A 100 5.12 1.50 10.57
C THR A 100 3.63 1.60 10.89
N VAL A 101 2.79 1.59 9.86
CA VAL A 101 1.34 1.68 9.98
C VAL A 101 0.71 0.46 9.31
N GLU A 102 -0.17 -0.24 10.02
CA GLU A 102 -0.90 -1.40 9.51
C GLU A 102 -2.41 -1.23 9.71
N GLY A 103 -3.22 -1.86 8.85
CA GLY A 103 -4.67 -1.89 8.99
C GLY A 103 -5.15 -3.21 9.58
N GLU A 104 -6.03 -3.18 10.57
CA GLU A 104 -6.57 -4.38 11.23
C GLU A 104 -7.23 -5.36 10.24
N ARG A 105 -7.86 -4.81 9.19
CA ARG A 105 -8.62 -5.57 8.19
C ARG A 105 -7.95 -5.50 6.81
N ASP A 106 -6.63 -5.25 6.77
CA ASP A 106 -5.87 -5.21 5.52
C ASP A 106 -5.65 -6.65 5.00
N ASP A 107 -6.29 -6.96 3.88
CA ASP A 107 -6.24 -8.23 3.17
C ASP A 107 -5.15 -8.27 2.08
N ILE A 108 -4.45 -7.15 1.85
CA ILE A 108 -3.35 -7.03 0.88
C ILE A 108 -2.00 -7.12 1.62
N CYS A 109 -1.83 -6.31 2.66
CA CYS A 109 -0.65 -6.29 3.53
C CYS A 109 -1.08 -6.60 4.97
N SER A 110 -1.22 -7.89 5.29
CA SER A 110 -1.69 -8.33 6.60
C SER A 110 -0.77 -7.89 7.74
N ILE A 111 -1.35 -7.83 8.95
CA ILE A 111 -0.65 -7.48 10.19
C ILE A 111 0.66 -8.25 10.33
N GLY A 112 1.73 -7.55 10.73
CA GLY A 112 3.07 -8.07 10.93
C GLY A 112 4.02 -7.84 9.76
N GLN A 113 3.53 -7.72 8.52
CA GLN A 113 4.41 -7.54 7.36
C GLN A 113 5.13 -6.18 7.37
N THR A 114 4.41 -5.12 7.73
CA THR A 114 5.00 -3.78 7.83
C THR A 114 5.76 -3.64 9.15
N MET A 115 5.27 -4.27 10.23
CA MET A 115 5.94 -4.32 11.53
C MET A 115 7.34 -4.93 11.42
N ALA A 116 7.58 -5.91 10.52
CA ALA A 116 8.89 -6.51 10.31
C ALA A 116 10.00 -5.49 9.96
N ALA A 117 9.64 -4.33 9.40
CA ALA A 117 10.59 -3.24 9.17
C ALA A 117 11.25 -2.75 10.48
N GLN A 118 10.53 -2.82 11.60
CA GLN A 118 11.04 -2.47 12.93
C GLN A 118 12.19 -3.37 13.35
N ASP A 119 12.12 -4.66 13.03
CA ASP A 119 13.12 -5.66 13.42
C ASP A 119 14.37 -5.56 12.54
N ILE A 120 14.19 -5.50 11.22
CA ILE A 120 15.32 -5.46 10.28
C ILE A 120 16.10 -4.14 10.40
N CYS A 121 15.45 -3.03 10.73
CA CYS A 121 16.10 -1.73 10.98
C CYS A 121 16.70 -1.64 12.40
N SER A 122 17.42 -2.67 12.86
CA SER A 122 17.95 -2.77 14.23
C SER A 122 19.00 -1.70 14.59
N GLY A 123 19.57 -1.00 13.61
CA GLY A 123 20.47 0.14 13.84
C GLY A 123 19.81 1.39 14.43
N LEU A 124 18.48 1.51 14.31
CA LEU A 124 17.71 2.62 14.88
C LEU A 124 17.48 2.42 16.38
N ARG A 125 17.71 3.49 17.15
CA ARG A 125 17.42 3.51 18.60
C ARG A 125 15.93 3.27 18.86
N PRO A 126 15.53 2.57 19.94
CA PRO A 126 14.12 2.25 20.20
C PRO A 126 13.18 3.47 20.20
N HIS A 127 13.61 4.62 20.74
CA HIS A 127 12.79 5.84 20.75
C HIS A 127 12.54 6.46 19.36
N ARG A 128 13.28 6.03 18.33
CA ARG A 128 13.08 6.47 16.93
C ARG A 128 12.11 5.57 16.17
N LYS A 129 11.66 4.50 16.79
CA LYS A 129 10.78 3.49 16.21
C LYS A 129 9.39 3.63 16.81
N ARG A 130 8.38 3.61 15.94
CA ARG A 130 6.98 3.57 16.35
C ARG A 130 6.19 2.66 15.42
N HIS A 131 5.33 1.84 15.99
CA HIS A 131 4.37 1.04 15.25
C HIS A 131 2.95 1.47 15.62
N HIS A 132 2.06 1.52 14.63
CA HIS A 132 0.64 1.81 14.81
C HIS A 132 -0.20 0.81 14.02
N MET A 133 -1.07 0.08 14.72
CA MET A 133 -2.09 -0.74 14.09
C MET A 133 -3.42 0.01 14.17
N GLN A 134 -3.99 0.33 13.00
CA GLN A 134 -5.21 1.10 12.86
C GLN A 134 -6.43 0.17 12.87
N ALA A 135 -7.27 0.32 13.89
CA ALA A 135 -8.48 -0.48 14.03
C ALA A 135 -9.55 -0.17 12.96
N GLY A 136 -10.15 -1.24 12.44
CA GLY A 136 -11.29 -1.24 11.54
C GLY A 136 -11.04 -0.58 10.18
N VAL A 137 -9.82 -0.58 9.68
CA VAL A 137 -9.49 -0.19 8.29
C VAL A 137 -8.94 -1.39 7.54
N GLY A 138 -9.29 -1.49 6.25
CA GLY A 138 -8.54 -2.30 5.29
C GLY A 138 -7.43 -1.48 4.63
N HIS A 139 -6.86 -2.02 3.56
CA HIS A 139 -5.68 -1.46 2.89
C HIS A 139 -5.75 0.05 2.65
N TYR A 140 -6.74 0.52 1.89
CA TYR A 140 -6.87 1.95 1.57
C TYR A 140 -7.10 2.84 2.79
N GLY A 141 -7.71 2.32 3.86
CA GLY A 141 -8.02 3.13 5.03
C GLY A 141 -6.79 3.54 5.86
N VAL A 142 -5.61 2.95 5.57
CA VAL A 142 -4.34 3.37 6.20
C VAL A 142 -3.70 4.57 5.50
N PHE A 143 -4.17 4.99 4.32
CA PHE A 143 -3.61 6.13 3.57
C PHE A 143 -4.66 7.01 2.84
N SER A 144 -5.95 6.66 2.90
CA SER A 144 -7.03 7.41 2.25
C SER A 144 -8.33 7.41 3.06
N GLY A 145 -9.21 8.36 2.76
CA GLY A 145 -10.53 8.51 3.35
C GLY A 145 -10.56 9.11 4.76
N ARG A 146 -11.75 9.08 5.38
CA ARG A 146 -12.03 9.75 6.67
C ARG A 146 -11.17 9.24 7.82
N LYS A 147 -10.91 7.93 7.90
CA LYS A 147 -10.07 7.35 8.97
C LYS A 147 -8.59 7.73 8.81
N TRP A 148 -8.07 7.80 7.59
CA TRP A 148 -6.75 8.37 7.34
C TRP A 148 -6.69 9.83 7.82
N ALA A 149 -7.56 10.68 7.30
CA ALA A 149 -7.53 12.12 7.60
C ALA A 149 -7.70 12.43 9.09
N GLY A 150 -8.58 11.71 9.78
CA GLY A 150 -8.91 11.95 11.19
C GLY A 150 -8.04 11.22 12.20
N GLN A 151 -7.35 10.14 11.83
CA GLN A 151 -6.66 9.27 12.80
C GLN A 151 -5.20 8.99 12.41
N VAL A 152 -4.97 8.46 11.21
CA VAL A 152 -3.62 8.03 10.80
C VAL A 152 -2.74 9.21 10.39
N TYR A 153 -3.23 10.13 9.56
CA TYR A 153 -2.48 11.29 9.10
C TYR A 153 -1.96 12.17 10.27
N PRO A 154 -2.77 12.50 11.30
CA PRO A 154 -2.25 13.18 12.47
C PRO A 154 -1.08 12.47 13.14
N LEU A 155 -1.09 11.12 13.19
CA LEU A 155 0.03 10.34 13.75
C LEU A 155 1.29 10.48 12.89
N VAL A 156 1.16 10.39 11.57
CA VAL A 156 2.27 10.59 10.63
C VAL A 156 2.84 12.00 10.77
N ARG A 157 1.99 13.02 10.70
CA ARG A 157 2.38 14.43 10.85
C ARG A 157 3.10 14.68 12.17
N ASN A 158 2.53 14.20 13.28
CA ASN A 158 3.13 14.39 14.60
C ASN A 158 4.45 13.62 14.75
N HIS A 159 4.58 12.44 14.12
CA HIS A 159 5.82 11.69 14.11
C HIS A 159 6.92 12.43 13.37
N ILE A 160 6.62 13.02 12.21
CA ILE A 160 7.56 13.86 11.46
C ILE A 160 8.00 15.06 12.31
N LEU A 161 7.04 15.82 12.86
CA LEU A 161 7.34 17.01 13.69
C LEU A 161 8.13 16.70 14.95
N ALA A 162 7.96 15.52 15.55
CA ALA A 162 8.71 15.10 16.73
C ALA A 162 10.09 14.50 16.39
N SER A 163 10.41 14.33 15.11
CA SER A 163 11.66 13.71 14.63
C SER A 163 12.68 14.72 14.11
N ASP A 164 12.26 15.97 13.92
CA ASP A 164 13.14 17.14 13.70
C ASP A 164 13.84 17.54 15.01
#